data_AF-A0A800INI7-F1
#
_entry.id   AF-A0A800INI7-F1
#
_cell.length_a   1.000
_cell.length_b   1.000
_cell.length_c   1.000
_cell.angle_alpha   90.00
_cell.angle_beta   90.00
_cell.angle_gamma   90.00
#
_symmetry.space_group_name_H-M   'P 1'
#
loop_
_entity.id
_entity.type
_entity.pdbx_description
1 polymer ?
#
loop_
_entity_poly.entity_id
_entity_poly.type
_entity_poly.pdbx_seq_one_letter_code
_entity_poly.pdbx_strand_id
1 'polypeptide(L)'
;AHEIAHQWFGDSVTESDWHHVWLSEGFATYFGALYFERAYGRDRFIQSMQGSKQRYLRAFERNPGPIHDSRISDLSDVLTGYHYVKGGWVLHMLRGIMGDTAFFNGIRDYYRTYRDENALTADFQKVMEFHGERPLDWFFQQWIYETGHPVYQLSWTWDNPKK
;
A
#
# COMPACT_ATOMS: atom_id res chain seq x y z
N ALA A 1 14.48 8.55 -3.50
CA ALA A 1 13.25 8.19 -4.23
C ALA A 1 12.05 8.20 -3.29
N HIS A 2 12.10 7.46 -2.17
CA HIS A 2 11.08 7.49 -1.11
C HIS A 2 10.80 8.90 -0.58
N GLU A 3 11.80 9.57 -0.01
CA GLU A 3 11.67 10.95 0.50
C GLU A 3 11.19 11.98 -0.54
N ILE A 4 11.48 11.75 -1.81
CA ILE A 4 11.04 12.65 -2.89
C ILE A 4 9.54 12.46 -3.16
N ALA A 5 9.02 11.23 -3.03
CA ALA A 5 7.60 10.98 -3.19
C ALA A 5 6.76 11.63 -2.08
N HIS A 6 7.34 11.85 -0.88
CA HIS A 6 6.66 12.56 0.20
C HIS A 6 6.26 14.00 -0.15
N GLN A 7 7.00 14.66 -1.07
CA GLN A 7 6.62 15.99 -1.57
C GLN A 7 5.19 16.03 -2.13
N TRP A 8 4.70 14.92 -2.67
CA TRP A 8 3.31 14.79 -3.13
C TRP A 8 2.41 14.14 -2.08
N PHE A 9 2.88 13.08 -1.40
CA PHE A 9 2.07 12.26 -0.49
C PHE A 9 2.71 12.23 0.90
N GLY A 10 2.17 13.02 1.82
CA GLY A 10 2.72 13.30 3.15
C GLY A 10 2.86 14.81 3.37
N ASP A 11 3.45 15.53 2.40
CA ASP A 11 3.66 16.98 2.51
C ASP A 11 2.50 17.79 1.89
N SER A 12 2.17 17.54 0.61
CA SER A 12 1.13 18.31 -0.10
C SER A 12 -0.25 17.68 0.08
N VAL A 13 -0.38 16.36 -0.04
CA VAL A 13 -1.57 15.63 0.40
C VAL A 13 -1.20 14.94 1.71
N THR A 14 -1.68 15.49 2.83
CA THR A 14 -1.32 14.99 4.16
C THR A 14 -2.47 14.13 4.72
N GLU A 15 -2.13 13.09 5.47
CA GLU A 15 -3.12 12.33 6.24
C GLU A 15 -3.85 13.22 7.27
N SER A 16 -5.13 12.96 7.50
CA SER A 16 -5.92 13.76 8.45
C SER A 16 -5.54 13.51 9.92
N ASP A 17 -5.09 12.30 10.23
CA ASP A 17 -4.57 11.90 11.53
C ASP A 17 -3.60 10.71 11.37
N TRP A 18 -2.99 10.29 12.47
CA TRP A 18 -1.98 9.22 12.45
C TRP A 18 -2.52 7.83 12.09
N HIS A 19 -3.83 7.58 12.20
CA HIS A 19 -4.41 6.31 11.77
C HIS A 19 -4.31 6.14 10.24
N HIS A 20 -4.18 7.25 9.52
CA HIS A 20 -4.09 7.30 8.07
C HIS A 20 -2.65 7.38 7.53
N VAL A 21 -1.63 7.29 8.39
CA VAL A 21 -0.20 7.43 8.02
C VAL A 21 0.29 6.43 6.96
N TRP A 22 -0.44 5.32 6.74
CA TRP A 22 -0.16 4.43 5.62
C TRP A 22 -0.30 5.12 4.25
N LEU A 23 -1.06 6.22 4.14
CA LEU A 23 -1.19 7.00 2.91
C LEU A 23 0.14 7.64 2.53
N SER A 24 0.84 8.31 3.45
CA SER A 24 2.15 8.90 3.15
C SER A 24 3.21 7.81 2.92
N GLU A 25 3.41 6.95 3.90
CA GLU A 25 4.45 5.89 3.90
C GLU A 25 4.25 4.85 2.79
N GLY A 26 3.00 4.46 2.53
CA GLY A 26 2.64 3.48 1.51
C GLY A 26 2.91 4.01 0.10
N PHE A 27 2.51 5.26 -0.17
CA PHE A 27 2.79 5.91 -1.44
C PHE A 27 4.29 6.11 -1.64
N ALA A 28 5.00 6.62 -0.65
CA ALA A 28 6.43 6.82 -0.76
C ALA A 28 7.19 5.50 -0.98
N THR A 29 6.76 4.43 -0.32
CA THR A 29 7.28 3.07 -0.56
C THR A 29 7.06 2.62 -1.99
N TYR A 30 5.83 2.73 -2.50
CA TYR A 30 5.50 2.21 -3.83
C TYR A 30 6.10 3.04 -4.96
N PHE A 31 6.03 4.37 -4.87
CA PHE A 31 6.60 5.28 -5.86
C PHE A 31 8.12 5.20 -5.87
N GLY A 32 8.75 4.96 -4.72
CA GLY A 32 10.17 4.60 -4.64
C GLY A 32 10.50 3.34 -5.44
N ALA A 33 9.69 2.29 -5.31
CA ALA A 33 9.86 1.06 -6.09
C ALA A 33 9.63 1.27 -7.60
N LEU A 34 8.60 2.03 -7.99
CA LEU A 34 8.34 2.39 -9.39
C LEU A 34 9.47 3.19 -10.01
N TYR A 35 10.09 4.09 -9.24
CA TYR A 35 11.30 4.79 -9.68
C TYR A 35 12.43 3.79 -9.97
N PHE A 36 12.66 2.82 -9.08
CA PHE A 36 13.67 1.79 -9.31
C PHE A 36 13.38 0.92 -10.53
N GLU A 37 12.11 0.60 -10.79
CA GLU A 37 11.70 -0.08 -12.02
C GLU A 37 12.12 0.71 -13.25
N ARG A 38 11.81 2.02 -13.26
CA ARG A 38 12.10 2.90 -14.39
C ARG A 38 13.59 3.15 -14.59
N ALA A 39 14.34 3.34 -13.51
CA ALA A 39 15.76 3.70 -13.57
C ALA A 39 16.68 2.50 -13.76
N TYR A 40 16.31 1.34 -13.21
CA TYR A 40 17.21 0.19 -13.09
C TYR A 40 16.57 -1.15 -13.48
N GLY A 41 15.32 -1.16 -13.95
CA GLY A 41 14.64 -2.34 -14.47
C GLY A 41 13.83 -3.14 -13.45
N ARG A 42 13.10 -4.13 -13.97
CA ARG A 42 12.11 -4.92 -13.23
C ARG A 42 12.69 -5.65 -12.02
N ASP A 43 13.91 -6.16 -12.13
CA ASP A 43 14.56 -6.90 -11.03
C ASP A 43 14.78 -6.02 -9.80
N ARG A 44 15.09 -4.72 -10.01
CA ARG A 44 15.26 -3.76 -8.92
C ARG A 44 13.94 -3.38 -8.27
N PHE A 45 12.86 -3.29 -9.05
CA PHE A 45 11.51 -3.17 -8.48
C PHE A 45 11.19 -4.37 -7.59
N ILE A 46 11.40 -5.59 -8.09
CA ILE A 46 11.10 -6.83 -7.34
C ILE A 46 11.92 -6.85 -6.05
N GLN A 47 13.22 -6.56 -6.12
CA GLN A 47 14.08 -6.48 -4.94
C GLN A 47 13.56 -5.45 -3.92
N SER A 48 13.15 -4.27 -4.38
CA SER A 48 12.60 -3.21 -3.51
C SER A 48 11.31 -3.64 -2.82
N MET A 49 10.36 -4.21 -3.57
CA MET A 49 9.09 -4.71 -3.03
C MET A 49 9.27 -5.90 -2.10
N GLN A 50 10.19 -6.82 -2.40
CA GLN A 50 10.53 -7.91 -1.47
C GLN A 50 11.15 -7.36 -0.18
N GLY A 51 12.00 -6.33 -0.29
CA GLY A 51 12.55 -5.63 0.87
C GLY A 51 11.46 -5.03 1.77
N SER A 52 10.46 -4.37 1.21
CA SER A 52 9.33 -3.83 1.97
C SER A 52 8.49 -4.93 2.61
N LYS A 53 8.23 -6.04 1.91
CA LYS A 53 7.56 -7.23 2.47
C LYS A 53 8.29 -7.75 3.70
N GLN A 54 9.60 -7.93 3.62
CA GLN A 54 10.39 -8.45 4.75
C GLN A 54 10.42 -7.50 5.94
N ARG A 55 10.40 -6.18 5.71
CA ARG A 55 10.26 -5.19 6.77
C ARG A 55 8.89 -5.29 7.44
N TYR A 56 7.82 -5.37 6.64
CA TYR A 56 6.47 -5.56 7.16
C TYR A 56 6.35 -6.83 8.02
N LEU A 57 6.84 -7.98 7.55
CA LEU A 57 6.73 -9.24 8.29
C LEU A 57 7.41 -9.17 9.66
N ARG A 58 8.64 -8.64 9.72
CA ARG A 58 9.36 -8.45 10.99
C ARG A 58 8.68 -7.47 11.93
N ALA A 59 8.07 -6.41 11.38
CA ALA A 59 7.27 -5.48 12.17
C ALA A 59 6.05 -6.23 12.74
N PHE A 60 5.32 -6.93 11.87
CA PHE A 60 4.10 -7.68 12.17
C PHE A 60 4.28 -8.68 13.31
N GLU A 61 5.40 -9.40 13.33
CA GLU A 61 5.74 -10.31 14.43
C GLU A 61 5.86 -9.62 15.79
N ARG A 62 6.29 -8.35 15.82
CA ARG A 62 6.51 -7.61 17.07
C ARG A 62 5.25 -6.90 17.57
N ASN A 63 4.47 -6.32 16.66
CA ASN A 63 3.26 -5.58 17.00
C ASN A 63 2.15 -5.82 15.96
N PRO A 64 1.45 -6.97 16.01
CA PRO A 64 0.37 -7.26 15.07
C PRO A 64 -0.70 -6.16 15.08
N GLY A 65 -1.19 -5.79 13.89
CA GLY A 65 -2.26 -4.82 13.72
C GLY A 65 -2.64 -4.59 12.26
N PRO A 66 -3.74 -3.84 12.02
CA PRO A 66 -4.07 -3.31 10.70
C PRO A 66 -3.08 -2.18 10.34
N ILE A 67 -3.10 -1.72 9.08
CA ILE A 67 -2.28 -0.55 8.69
C ILE A 67 -3.02 0.76 8.84
N HIS A 68 -4.35 0.73 8.87
CA HIS A 68 -5.14 1.79 9.48
C HIS A 68 -5.33 1.48 10.96
N ASP A 69 -4.42 1.93 11.80
CA ASP A 69 -4.33 1.52 13.19
C ASP A 69 -4.75 2.64 14.14
N SER A 70 -5.88 2.46 14.81
CA SER A 70 -6.42 3.43 15.78
C SER A 70 -5.64 3.50 17.08
N ARG A 71 -4.60 2.67 17.25
CA ARG A 71 -3.73 2.69 18.43
C ARG A 71 -2.61 3.72 18.30
N ILE A 72 -2.36 4.22 17.10
CA ILE A 72 -1.30 5.21 16.84
C ILE A 72 -1.77 6.55 17.39
N SER A 73 -1.11 7.02 18.42
CA SER A 73 -1.50 8.24 19.12
C SER A 73 -0.52 9.39 18.91
N ASP A 74 0.74 9.06 18.60
CA ASP A 74 1.79 10.05 18.37
C ASP A 74 2.84 9.61 17.34
N LEU A 75 3.79 10.51 17.07
CA LEU A 75 4.88 10.28 16.14
C LEU A 75 5.80 9.12 16.57
N SER A 76 5.94 8.85 17.86
CA SER A 76 6.80 7.76 18.35
C SER A 76 6.22 6.39 17.98
N ASP A 77 4.89 6.26 17.99
CA ASP A 77 4.18 5.09 17.50
C ASP A 77 4.42 4.89 15.99
N VAL A 78 4.41 5.99 15.21
CA VAL A 78 4.69 5.94 13.76
C VAL A 78 6.13 5.51 13.48
N LEU A 79 7.11 6.10 14.17
CA LEU A 79 8.54 5.81 13.98
C LEU A 79 8.93 4.39 14.39
N THR A 80 8.13 3.75 15.24
CA THR A 80 8.31 2.35 15.65
C THR A 80 7.45 1.37 14.84
N GLY A 81 6.33 1.86 14.28
CA GLY A 81 5.34 1.12 13.51
C GLY A 81 5.75 0.85 12.06
N TYR A 82 6.70 -0.05 11.83
CA TYR A 82 7.15 -0.42 10.47
C TYR A 82 6.10 -1.17 9.61
N HIS A 83 4.82 -1.21 9.99
CA HIS A 83 3.79 -1.93 9.25
C HIS A 83 3.26 -1.15 8.04
N TYR A 84 3.39 0.17 8.01
CA TYR A 84 2.87 1.01 6.91
C TYR A 84 3.52 0.73 5.57
N VAL A 85 4.71 0.11 5.56
CA VAL A 85 5.36 -0.36 4.33
C VAL A 85 4.52 -1.44 3.60
N LYS A 86 3.56 -2.10 4.28
CA LYS A 86 2.52 -2.92 3.64
C LYS A 86 1.64 -2.09 2.71
N GLY A 87 1.43 -0.79 2.99
CA GLY A 87 0.72 0.14 2.13
C GLY A 87 1.27 0.16 0.70
N GLY A 88 2.59 0.02 0.52
CA GLY A 88 3.18 -0.08 -0.81
C GLY A 88 2.74 -1.34 -1.58
N TRP A 89 2.57 -2.47 -0.89
CA TRP A 89 2.00 -3.69 -1.48
C TRP A 89 0.51 -3.55 -1.74
N VAL A 90 -0.24 -2.86 -0.88
CA VAL A 90 -1.66 -2.57 -1.11
C VAL A 90 -1.85 -1.77 -2.39
N LEU A 91 -1.08 -0.70 -2.59
CA LEU A 91 -1.11 0.07 -3.84
C LEU A 91 -0.74 -0.79 -5.06
N HIS A 92 0.25 -1.68 -4.91
CA HIS A 92 0.63 -2.58 -6.00
C HIS A 92 -0.48 -3.58 -6.36
N MET A 93 -1.15 -4.17 -5.38
CA MET A 93 -2.29 -5.08 -5.59
C MET A 93 -3.49 -4.33 -6.19
N LEU A 94 -3.76 -3.11 -5.70
CA LEU A 94 -4.83 -2.27 -6.22
C LEU A 94 -4.62 -1.95 -7.70
N ARG A 95 -3.39 -1.59 -8.10
CA ARG A 95 -3.02 -1.44 -9.52
C ARG A 95 -3.30 -2.71 -10.32
N GLY A 96 -3.05 -3.89 -9.76
CA GLY A 96 -3.38 -5.17 -10.41
C GLY A 96 -4.87 -5.40 -10.62
N ILE A 97 -5.73 -4.93 -9.70
CA ILE A 97 -7.19 -5.05 -9.78
C ILE A 97 -7.79 -4.06 -10.79
N MET A 98 -7.27 -2.82 -10.80
CA MET A 98 -7.80 -1.72 -11.63
C MET A 98 -7.17 -1.66 -13.03
N GLY A 99 -5.97 -2.19 -13.18
CA GLY A 99 -5.12 -1.95 -14.34
C GLY A 99 -4.44 -0.57 -14.29
N ASP A 100 -3.40 -0.42 -15.10
CA ASP A 100 -2.50 0.74 -15.07
C ASP A 100 -3.20 2.08 -15.32
N THR A 101 -4.03 2.15 -16.36
CA THR A 101 -4.66 3.42 -16.77
C THR A 101 -5.58 3.97 -15.70
N ALA A 102 -6.51 3.14 -15.20
CA ALA A 102 -7.43 3.53 -14.14
C ALA A 102 -6.67 3.89 -12.85
N PHE A 103 -5.70 3.07 -12.45
CA PHE A 103 -4.91 3.31 -11.25
C PHE A 103 -4.18 4.66 -11.30
N PHE A 104 -3.40 4.93 -12.35
CA PHE A 104 -2.63 6.17 -12.43
C PHE A 104 -3.50 7.40 -12.69
N ASN A 105 -4.66 7.25 -13.34
CA ASN A 105 -5.64 8.34 -13.43
C ASN A 105 -6.21 8.67 -12.04
N GLY A 106 -6.60 7.65 -11.27
CA GLY A 106 -7.07 7.80 -9.89
C GLY A 106 -6.05 8.47 -8.97
N ILE A 107 -4.78 8.06 -9.03
CA ILE A 107 -3.71 8.73 -8.27
C ILE A 107 -3.61 10.23 -8.63
N ARG A 108 -3.65 10.57 -9.93
CA ARG A 108 -3.54 11.97 -10.36
C ARG A 108 -4.73 12.79 -9.89
N ASP A 109 -5.91 12.21 -9.91
CA ASP A 109 -7.14 12.85 -9.45
C ASP A 109 -7.17 13.01 -7.93
N TYR A 110 -6.74 11.99 -7.20
CA TYR A 110 -6.55 12.04 -5.75
C TYR A 110 -5.59 13.16 -5.37
N TYR A 111 -4.41 13.22 -6.01
CA TYR A 111 -3.47 14.30 -5.77
C TYR A 111 -4.07 15.69 -6.07
N ARG A 112 -4.77 15.85 -7.20
CA ARG A 112 -5.37 17.14 -7.57
C ARG A 112 -6.48 17.59 -6.62
N THR A 113 -7.27 16.63 -6.12
CA THR A 113 -8.42 16.90 -5.27
C THR A 113 -7.99 17.33 -3.87
N TYR A 114 -6.97 16.66 -3.31
CA TYR A 114 -6.53 16.89 -1.93
C TYR A 114 -5.20 17.66 -1.85
N ARG A 115 -4.80 18.31 -2.94
CA ARG A 115 -3.55 19.09 -2.97
C ARG A 115 -3.63 20.22 -1.96
N ASP A 116 -2.64 20.27 -1.08
CA ASP A 116 -2.51 21.25 0.00
C ASP A 116 -3.66 21.14 1.03
N GLU A 117 -4.26 19.95 1.12
CA GLU A 117 -5.33 19.57 2.05
C GLU A 117 -5.04 18.22 2.73
N ASN A 118 -5.89 17.89 3.71
CA ASN A 118 -5.85 16.61 4.39
C ASN A 118 -6.78 15.58 3.74
N ALA A 119 -6.36 14.31 3.73
CA ALA A 119 -7.14 13.20 3.17
C ALA A 119 -7.34 12.07 4.19
N LEU A 120 -8.47 11.37 4.07
CA LEU A 120 -8.76 10.13 4.78
C LEU A 120 -8.51 8.92 3.87
N THR A 121 -8.34 7.73 4.47
CA THR A 121 -8.36 6.46 3.71
C THR A 121 -9.62 6.34 2.84
N ALA A 122 -10.77 6.74 3.38
CA ALA A 122 -12.06 6.66 2.68
C ALA A 122 -12.13 7.62 1.48
N ASP A 123 -11.41 8.74 1.52
CA ASP A 123 -11.32 9.68 0.41
C ASP A 123 -10.51 9.10 -0.74
N PHE A 124 -9.36 8.52 -0.42
CA PHE A 124 -8.57 7.77 -1.40
C PHE A 124 -9.40 6.61 -1.99
N GLN A 125 -10.10 5.83 -1.17
CA GLN A 125 -10.98 4.76 -1.66
C GLN A 125 -11.99 5.27 -2.68
N LYS A 126 -12.74 6.33 -2.37
CA LYS A 126 -13.76 6.90 -3.28
C LYS A 126 -13.19 7.30 -4.63
N VAL A 127 -12.02 7.94 -4.66
CA VAL A 127 -11.36 8.31 -5.92
C VAL A 127 -10.99 7.07 -6.72
N MET A 128 -10.44 6.04 -6.06
CA MET A 128 -10.05 4.81 -6.75
C MET A 128 -11.26 4.01 -7.24
N GLU A 129 -12.38 4.00 -6.52
CA GLU A 129 -13.64 3.40 -6.97
C GLU A 129 -14.21 4.11 -8.20
N PHE A 130 -14.15 5.45 -8.22
CA PHE A 130 -14.59 6.24 -9.36
C PHE A 130 -13.81 5.89 -10.63
N HIS A 131 -12.47 5.84 -10.56
CA HIS A 131 -11.65 5.50 -11.73
C HIS A 131 -11.63 4.00 -12.05
N GLY A 132 -11.87 3.14 -11.06
CA GLY A 132 -11.89 1.69 -11.21
C GLY A 132 -13.23 1.12 -11.69
N GLU A 133 -14.27 1.96 -11.71
CA GLU A 133 -15.66 1.64 -12.06
C GLU A 133 -16.16 0.38 -11.34
N ARG A 134 -15.77 0.21 -10.07
CA ARG A 134 -16.12 -0.95 -9.25
C ARG A 134 -16.05 -0.62 -7.77
N PRO A 135 -16.87 -1.27 -6.92
CA PRO A 135 -16.73 -1.18 -5.48
C PRO A 135 -15.41 -1.80 -5.04
N LEU A 136 -14.75 -1.14 -4.09
CA LEU A 136 -13.48 -1.57 -3.50
C LEU A 136 -13.60 -1.78 -1.98
N ASP A 137 -14.81 -1.74 -1.40
CA ASP A 137 -15.05 -1.96 0.02
C ASP A 137 -14.37 -3.23 0.54
N TRP A 138 -14.56 -4.35 -0.16
CA TRP A 138 -13.95 -5.64 0.18
C TRP A 138 -12.42 -5.56 0.21
N PHE A 139 -11.83 -4.77 -0.70
CA PHE A 139 -10.39 -4.63 -0.82
C PHE A 139 -9.83 -3.80 0.33
N PHE A 140 -10.43 -2.64 0.60
CA PHE A 140 -10.00 -1.79 1.70
C PHE A 140 -10.25 -2.46 3.06
N GLN A 141 -11.40 -3.13 3.22
CA GLN A 141 -11.69 -3.94 4.41
C GLN A 141 -10.59 -4.96 4.67
N GLN A 142 -10.27 -5.80 3.69
CA GLN A 142 -9.29 -6.86 3.86
C GLN A 142 -7.84 -6.36 4.03
N TRP A 143 -7.45 -5.31 3.30
CA TRP A 143 -6.03 -4.96 3.17
C TRP A 143 -5.61 -3.77 4.02
N ILE A 144 -6.53 -2.88 4.36
CA ILE A 144 -6.27 -1.68 5.19
C ILE A 144 -6.75 -1.89 6.62
N TYR A 145 -8.02 -2.31 6.78
CA TYR A 145 -8.71 -2.33 8.07
C TYR A 145 -8.57 -3.65 8.84
N GLU A 146 -8.37 -4.77 8.14
CA GLU A 146 -8.11 -6.06 8.78
C GLU A 146 -6.63 -6.29 9.08
N THR A 147 -6.40 -7.01 10.19
CA THR A 147 -5.08 -7.36 10.67
C THR A 147 -4.50 -8.56 9.91
N GLY A 148 -3.23 -8.46 9.54
CA GLY A 148 -2.47 -9.59 9.00
C GLY A 148 -2.35 -9.62 7.48
N HIS A 149 -2.08 -10.82 6.97
CA HIS A 149 -1.77 -11.10 5.58
C HIS A 149 -2.10 -12.56 5.26
N PRO A 150 -2.36 -12.91 3.99
CA PRO A 150 -2.64 -14.30 3.62
C PRO A 150 -1.48 -15.25 3.90
N VAL A 151 -1.81 -16.42 4.45
CA VAL A 151 -0.89 -17.55 4.63
C VAL A 151 -1.40 -18.69 3.75
N TYR A 152 -0.64 -19.01 2.70
CA TYR A 152 -1.00 -20.07 1.76
C TYR A 152 -0.33 -21.38 2.15
N GLN A 153 -1.11 -22.45 2.24
CA GLN A 153 -0.61 -23.83 2.32
C GLN A 153 -0.87 -24.50 0.98
N LEU A 154 0.21 -24.92 0.30
CA LEU A 154 0.15 -25.56 -1.01
C LEU A 154 0.40 -27.06 -0.84
N SER A 155 -0.52 -27.87 -1.34
CA SER A 155 -0.33 -29.31 -1.52
C SER A 155 -0.63 -29.68 -2.97
N TRP A 156 0.11 -30.65 -3.50
CA TRP A 156 -0.17 -31.21 -4.82
C TRP A 156 -0.15 -32.73 -4.73
N THR A 157 -1.03 -33.35 -5.50
CA THR A 157 -1.02 -34.79 -5.76
C THR A 157 -0.87 -35.00 -7.27
N TRP A 158 -0.08 -36.00 -7.62
CA TRP A 158 0.10 -36.39 -9.02
C TRP A 158 -0.36 -37.84 -9.18
N ASP A 159 -1.49 -38.03 -9.86
CA ASP A 159 -1.97 -39.36 -10.21
C ASP A 159 -1.20 -39.87 -11.42
N ASN A 160 -0.31 -40.83 -11.19
CA ASN A 160 0.37 -41.56 -12.25
C ASN A 160 -0.60 -42.58 -12.86
N PRO A 161 -1.04 -42.43 -14.11
CA PRO A 161 -1.78 -43.51 -14.76
C PRO A 161 -0.80 -44.67 -14.97
N LYS A 162 -0.98 -45.75 -14.20
CA LYS A 162 -0.21 -46.99 -14.39
C LYS A 162 -0.39 -47.47 -15.84
N LYS A 163 0.73 -47.67 -16.54
CA LYS A 163 0.80 -48.27 -17.87
C LYS A 163 0.29 -49.70 -17.88
#